data_AF-A0A218XW03-F1
#
_entry.id   AF-A0A218XW03-F1
#
_cell.length_a   1.000
_cell.length_b   1.000
_cell.length_c   1.000
_cell.angle_alpha   90.00
_cell.angle_beta   90.00
_cell.angle_gamma   90.00
#
_symmetry.space_group_name_H-M   'P 1'
#
loop_
_entity.id
_entity.type
_entity.pdbx_description
1 polymer ?
#
loop_
_entity_poly.entity_id
_entity_poly.type
_entity_poly.pdbx_seq_one_letter_code
_entity_poly.pdbx_strand_id
1 'polypeptide(L)'
;MVMFGVVDDLLQATGIRPRGISILVVNCRVLNPTPLLSSLILNHYKLRHNINIFNLGGMGCAAGIIAVDLTKDLLCASPSSYALVVSTEVVSSTW
;
A
#
# COMPACT_ATOMS: atom_id res chain seq x y z
N MET A 1 -11.94 -6.28 5.45
CA MET A 1 -12.15 -5.29 6.55
C MET A 1 -10.92 -5.08 7.44
N VAL A 2 -10.08 -6.11 7.68
CA VAL A 2 -8.87 -6.01 8.54
C VAL A 2 -7.82 -5.03 8.02
N MET A 3 -7.62 -4.93 6.71
CA MET A 3 -6.61 -4.06 6.10
C MET A 3 -6.79 -2.57 6.44
N PHE A 4 -8.04 -2.09 6.54
CA PHE A 4 -8.30 -0.71 6.91
C PHE A 4 -7.90 -0.46 8.37
N GLY A 5 -8.32 -1.32 9.30
CA GLY A 5 -7.95 -1.19 10.72
C GLY A 5 -6.44 -1.10 10.95
N VAL A 6 -5.65 -1.94 10.28
CA VAL A 6 -4.18 -1.89 10.40
C VAL A 6 -3.60 -0.57 9.89
N VAL A 7 -4.16 -0.01 8.81
CA VAL A 7 -3.72 1.28 8.28
C VAL A 7 -4.16 2.42 9.21
N ASP A 8 -5.36 2.37 9.80
CA ASP A 8 -5.81 3.33 10.81
C ASP A 8 -4.92 3.32 12.05
N ASP A 9 -4.60 2.14 12.59
CA ASP A 9 -3.71 1.98 13.74
C ASP A 9 -2.30 2.54 13.43
N LEU A 10 -1.78 2.29 12.22
CA LEU A 10 -0.49 2.82 11.77
C LEU A 10 -0.52 4.35 11.66
N LEU A 11 -1.56 4.92 11.07
CA LEU A 11 -1.72 6.37 10.95
C LEU A 11 -1.86 7.03 12.31
N GLN A 12 -2.57 6.39 13.25
CA GLN A 12 -2.72 6.86 14.61
C GLN A 12 -1.38 6.80 15.38
N ALA A 13 -0.64 5.69 15.28
CA ALA A 13 0.64 5.52 15.95
C ALA A 13 1.74 6.46 15.42
N THR A 14 1.72 6.76 14.12
CA THR A 14 2.72 7.63 13.48
C THR A 14 2.35 9.11 13.50
N GLY A 15 1.07 9.44 13.70
CA GLY A 15 0.55 10.81 13.58
C GLY A 15 0.61 11.38 12.16
N ILE A 16 0.89 10.54 11.16
CA ILE A 16 1.02 10.96 9.77
C ILE A 16 -0.38 11.20 9.19
N ARG A 17 -0.58 12.38 8.60
CA ARG A 17 -1.83 12.67 7.89
C ARG A 17 -1.88 11.86 6.59
N PRO A 18 -2.99 11.19 6.24
CA PRO A 18 -3.12 10.42 5.00
C PRO A 18 -2.76 11.22 3.73
N ARG A 19 -3.06 12.53 3.70
CA ARG A 19 -2.69 13.43 2.59
C ARG A 19 -1.18 13.63 2.40
N GLY A 20 -0.38 13.35 3.42
CA GLY A 20 1.09 13.43 3.35
C GLY A 20 1.74 12.23 2.69
N ILE A 21 0.98 11.15 2.46
CA ILE A 21 1.46 9.94 1.78
C ILE A 21 1.41 10.20 0.27
N SER A 22 2.57 10.06 -0.38
CA SER A 22 2.76 10.31 -1.81
C SER A 22 3.13 9.06 -2.58
N ILE A 23 3.46 7.96 -1.90
CA ILE A 23 3.74 6.65 -2.50
C ILE A 23 2.91 5.60 -1.78
N LEU A 24 2.20 4.76 -2.54
CA LEU A 24 1.45 3.62 -2.05
C LEU A 24 1.93 2.36 -2.79
N VAL A 25 2.55 1.44 -2.07
CA VAL A 25 2.94 0.12 -2.59
C VAL A 25 2.02 -0.91 -1.97
N VAL A 26 1.25 -1.62 -2.81
CA VAL A 26 0.36 -2.68 -2.37
C VAL A 26 0.85 -4.00 -2.96
N ASN A 27 1.01 -5.02 -2.14
CA ASN A 27 1.15 -6.39 -2.63
C ASN A 27 -0.08 -7.22 -2.26
N CYS A 28 -0.52 -8.02 -3.22
CA CYS A 28 -1.55 -9.02 -3.00
C CYS A 28 -1.22 -10.26 -3.83
N ARG A 29 -1.26 -11.43 -3.20
CA ARG A 29 -0.93 -12.69 -3.87
C ARG A 29 -2.05 -13.18 -4.80
N VAL A 30 -3.30 -12.84 -4.50
CA VAL A 30 -4.48 -13.27 -5.24
C VAL A 30 -4.85 -12.19 -6.25
N LEU A 31 -5.00 -12.62 -7.51
CA LEU A 31 -5.48 -11.85 -8.65
C LEU A 31 -6.50 -10.77 -8.25
N ASN A 32 -6.16 -9.51 -8.53
CA ASN A 32 -7.01 -8.33 -8.36
C ASN A 32 -8.40 -8.56 -8.99
N PRO A 33 -9.49 -8.74 -8.21
CA PRO A 33 -10.80 -8.44 -8.71
C PRO A 33 -10.94 -6.93 -8.69
N THR A 34 -11.45 -6.41 -9.79
CA THR A 34 -11.84 -5.01 -9.88
C THR A 34 -12.97 -4.76 -8.88
N PRO A 35 -12.88 -3.73 -8.01
CA PRO A 35 -11.87 -2.67 -8.00
C PRO A 35 -10.54 -3.04 -7.34
N LEU A 36 -9.45 -2.59 -7.95
CA LEU A 36 -8.08 -2.74 -7.45
C LEU A 36 -7.97 -2.34 -5.96
N LEU A 37 -7.32 -3.18 -5.15
CA LEU A 37 -7.13 -2.96 -3.71
C LEU A 37 -6.51 -1.58 -3.42
N SER A 38 -5.58 -1.14 -4.27
CA SER A 38 -5.01 0.20 -4.22
C SER A 38 -6.04 1.32 -4.38
N SER A 39 -7.02 1.15 -5.27
CA SER A 39 -8.09 2.14 -5.50
C SER A 39 -9.05 2.22 -4.31
N LEU A 40 -9.31 1.10 -3.64
CA LEU A 40 -10.11 1.08 -2.41
C LEU A 40 -9.44 1.87 -1.29
N ILE A 41 -8.14 1.67 -1.06
CA ILE A 41 -7.36 2.41 -0.05
C ILE A 41 -7.33 3.90 -0.36
N LEU A 42 -7.09 4.25 -1.63
CA LEU A 42 -7.01 5.64 -2.07
C LEU A 42 -8.34 6.38 -1.85
N ASN A 43 -9.45 5.75 -2.22
CA ASN A 43 -10.78 6.32 -2.05
C ASN A 43 -11.19 6.39 -0.56
N HIS A 44 -10.89 5.34 0.21
CA HIS A 44 -11.22 5.27 1.64
C HIS A 44 -10.48 6.35 2.45
N TYR A 45 -9.16 6.46 2.29
CA TYR A 45 -8.34 7.40 3.05
C TYR A 45 -8.22 8.79 2.41
N LYS A 46 -8.89 9.02 1.27
CA LYS A 46 -8.83 10.26 0.51
C LYS A 46 -7.40 10.76 0.34
N LEU A 47 -6.53 9.84 -0.10
CA LEU A 47 -5.12 10.13 -0.37
C LEU A 47 -4.99 11.21 -1.45
N ARG A 48 -3.82 11.80 -1.58
CA ARG A 48 -3.57 12.84 -2.59
C ARG A 48 -3.81 12.28 -4.00
N HIS A 49 -4.38 13.10 -4.88
CA HIS A 49 -4.63 12.76 -6.29
C HIS A 49 -3.36 12.43 -7.10
N ASN A 50 -2.23 13.05 -6.73
CA ASN A 50 -0.92 12.83 -7.34
C ASN A 50 -0.06 11.84 -6.53
N ILE A 51 -0.65 10.70 -6.17
CA ILE A 51 0.03 9.62 -5.45
C ILE A 51 0.57 8.60 -6.45
N ASN A 52 1.80 8.13 -6.25
CA ASN A 52 2.38 7.07 -7.03
C ASN A 52 1.94 5.73 -6.46
N ILE A 53 1.27 4.90 -7.26
CA ILE A 53 0.70 3.62 -6.83
C ILE A 53 1.44 2.48 -7.53
N PHE A 54 1.94 1.53 -6.75
CA PHE A 54 2.61 0.33 -7.25
C PHE A 54 1.89 -0.91 -6.73
N ASN A 55 1.39 -1.75 -7.64
CA ASN A 55 0.76 -3.02 -7.29
C ASN A 55 1.71 -4.17 -7.64
N LEU A 56 2.25 -4.83 -6.63
CA LEU A 56 3.17 -5.96 -6.79
C LEU A 56 2.39 -7.27 -6.72
N GLY A 57 2.45 -8.05 -7.80
CA GLY A 57 1.85 -9.38 -7.90
C GLY A 57 2.87 -10.41 -8.42
N GLY A 58 2.63 -11.70 -8.16
CA GLY A 58 3.43 -12.79 -8.74
C GLY A 58 4.80 -13.08 -8.09
N MET A 59 5.23 -12.29 -7.11
CA MET A 59 6.55 -12.44 -6.46
C MET A 59 6.58 -13.47 -5.30
N GLY A 60 5.44 -14.09 -4.99
CA GLY A 60 5.33 -15.09 -3.92
C GLY A 60 5.69 -14.53 -2.54
N CYS A 61 6.27 -15.36 -1.68
CA CYS A 61 6.62 -14.97 -0.29
C CYS A 61 7.67 -13.85 -0.21
N ALA A 62 8.39 -13.56 -1.30
CA ALA A 62 9.37 -12.48 -1.38
C ALA A 62 8.73 -11.10 -1.61
N ALA A 63 7.43 -11.03 -1.89
CA ALA A 63 6.73 -9.78 -2.23
C ALA A 63 6.88 -8.69 -1.15
N GLY A 64 6.98 -9.06 0.12
CA GLY A 64 7.18 -8.10 1.22
C GLY A 64 8.54 -7.41 1.14
N ILE A 65 9.63 -8.17 0.99
CA ILE A 65 10.98 -7.61 0.92
C ILE A 65 11.16 -6.79 -0.35
N ILE A 66 10.63 -7.26 -1.48
CA ILE A 66 10.72 -6.52 -2.76
C ILE A 66 9.91 -5.22 -2.68
N ALA A 67 8.76 -5.21 -1.99
CA ALA A 67 8.00 -3.99 -1.77
C ALA A 67 8.79 -2.95 -0.95
N VAL A 68 9.52 -3.40 0.07
CA VAL A 68 10.38 -2.53 0.90
C VAL A 68 11.56 -2.00 0.09
N ASP A 69 12.22 -2.84 -0.70
CA ASP A 69 13.35 -2.45 -1.53
C ASP A 69 12.94 -1.41 -2.59
N LEU A 70 11.83 -1.65 -3.30
CA LEU A 70 11.23 -0.67 -4.21
C LEU A 70 10.90 0.64 -3.50
N THR A 71 10.33 0.56 -2.30
CA THR A 71 9.96 1.75 -1.53
C THR A 71 11.17 2.58 -1.15
N LYS A 72 12.29 1.94 -0.80
CA LYS A 72 13.55 2.62 -0.51
C LYS A 72 14.04 3.41 -1.72
N ASP A 73 14.05 2.81 -2.91
CA ASP A 73 14.46 3.49 -4.13
C ASP A 73 13.54 4.67 -4.47
N LEU A 74 12.23 4.52 -4.28
CA LEU A 74 11.25 5.58 -4.50
C LEU A 74 11.40 6.74 -3.52
N LEU A 75 11.72 6.45 -2.25
CA LEU A 75 12.00 7.48 -1.24
C LEU A 75 13.30 8.23 -1.54
N CYS A 76 14.33 7.56 -2.08
CA CYS A 76 15.54 8.22 -2.56
C CYS A 76 15.25 9.18 -3.72
N ALA A 77 14.34 8.81 -4.63
CA ALA A 77 13.93 9.66 -5.75
C ALA A 77 12.97 10.80 -5.34
N SER A 78 12.26 10.66 -4.22
CA SER A 78 11.23 11.61 -3.75
C SER A 78 11.54 12.11 -2.33
N PRO A 79 12.47 13.09 -2.18
CA PRO A 79 12.81 13.63 -0.86
C PRO A 79 11.59 14.29 -0.19
N SER A 80 11.47 14.12 1.14
CA SER A 80 10.35 14.63 1.98
C SER A 80 8.97 14.03 1.68
N SER A 81 8.94 12.79 1.19
CA SER A 81 7.71 12.03 0.95
C SER A 81 7.52 10.90 1.95
N TYR A 82 6.26 10.57 2.27
CA TYR A 82 5.92 9.36 3.01
C TYR A 82 5.44 8.28 2.06
N ALA A 83 5.96 7.07 2.25
CA ALA A 83 5.55 5.88 1.52
C ALA A 83 4.80 4.92 2.45
N LEU A 84 3.66 4.42 1.98
CA LEU A 84 2.86 3.40 2.67
C LEU A 84 3.00 2.08 1.91
N VAL A 85 3.53 1.06 2.58
CA VAL A 85 3.61 -0.30 2.04
C VAL A 85 2.55 -1.15 2.73
N VAL A 86 1.63 -1.73 1.95
CA VAL A 86 0.63 -2.64 2.49
C VAL A 86 0.77 -3.99 1.83
N SER A 87 1.05 -5.00 2.65
CA SER A 87 1.15 -6.38 2.20
C SER A 87 -0.08 -7.15 2.65
N THR A 88 -0.73 -7.85 1.72
CA THR A 88 -1.89 -8.68 2.03
C THR A 88 -1.72 -10.07 1.45
N GLU A 89 -1.90 -11.07 2.30
CA GLU A 89 -1.94 -12.46 1.88
C GLU A 89 -3.35 -13.00 2.14
N VAL A 90 -4.06 -13.31 1.06
CA VAL A 90 -5.36 -13.97 1.13
C VAL A 90 -5.16 -15.41 0.69
N VAL A 91 -5.27 -16.34 1.64
CA VAL A 91 -5.05 -17.79 1.39
C VAL A 91 -6.31 -18.45 0.80
N SER A 92 -7.47 -17.78 0.86
CA SER A 92 -8.75 -18.19 0.30
C SER A 92 -9.19 -17.29 -0.85
N SER A 93 -9.86 -17.83 -1.87
CA SER A 93 -10.39 -17.05 -3.01
C SER A 93 -11.65 -16.22 -2.69
N THR A 94 -11.98 -16.09 -1.40
CA THR A 94 -13.15 -15.36 -0.91
C THR A 94 -12.71 -14.03 -0.28
N TRP A 95 -13.34 -12.96 -0.75
CA TRP A 95 -13.20 -11.59 -0.27
C TRP A 95 -14.01 -11.35 1.01
#